data_AF-A0AA48HNG5-F1
#
_entry.id   AF-A0AA48HNG5-F1
#
_cell.length_a   1.000
_cell.length_b   1.000
_cell.length_c   1.000
_cell.angle_alpha   90.00
_cell.angle_beta   90.00
_cell.angle_gamma   90.00
#
_symmetry.space_group_name_H-M   'P 1'
#
loop_
_entity.id
_entity.type
_entity.pdbx_description
1 polymer ?
#
loop_
_entity_poly.entity_id
_entity_poly.type
_entity_poly.pdbx_seq_one_letter_code
_entity_poly.pdbx_strand_id
1 'polypeptide(L)'
;MKLEGYAMKLYRNIRHKNEQAKRWLREQLALVAYSDQNLTSGMQISPATLKRKLKQHGTSFQKLQDLSKAQTALFDLKVKNLTNEQAAQSSQFKNLPNFRRTIKRWTGMTPSELKSG
;
A
#
# COMPACT_ATOMS: atom_id res chain seq x y z
N MET A 1 14.66 -7.39 24.49
CA MET A 1 14.31 -7.50 23.06
C MET A 1 13.95 -6.10 22.51
N LYS A 2 14.93 -5.30 22.05
CA LYS A 2 14.73 -3.87 21.71
C LYS A 2 14.51 -3.58 20.22
N LEU A 3 14.47 -4.61 19.38
CA LEU A 3 14.37 -4.50 17.92
C LEU A 3 12.92 -4.45 17.40
N GLU A 4 11.91 -4.75 18.23
CA GLU A 4 10.50 -4.65 17.84
C GLU A 4 9.99 -3.21 17.64
N GLY A 5 10.63 -2.23 18.28
CA GLY A 5 10.12 -0.85 18.32
C GLY A 5 10.13 -0.13 16.96
N TYR A 6 11.21 -0.25 16.20
CA TYR A 6 11.36 0.47 14.92
C TYR A 6 10.50 -0.15 13.82
N ALA A 7 10.55 -1.47 13.67
CA ALA A 7 9.74 -2.18 12.68
C ALA A 7 8.23 -2.00 12.94
N MET A 8 7.78 -2.02 14.20
CA MET A 8 6.39 -1.75 14.53
C MET A 8 5.99 -0.29 14.33
N LYS A 9 6.90 0.67 14.55
CA LYS A 9 6.66 2.08 14.17
C LYS A 9 6.49 2.21 12.65
N LEU A 10 7.36 1.57 11.87
CA LEU A 10 7.29 1.57 10.42
C LEU A 10 6.00 0.91 9.91
N TYR A 11 5.63 -0.26 10.44
CA TYR A 11 4.38 -0.94 10.11
C TYR A 11 3.17 -0.07 10.41
N ARG A 12 3.11 0.53 11.61
CA ARG A 12 2.03 1.46 11.99
C ARG A 12 1.96 2.66 11.04
N ASN A 13 3.10 3.22 10.65
CA ASN A 13 3.15 4.34 9.70
C ASN A 13 2.60 3.96 8.32
N ILE A 14 3.07 2.84 7.75
CA ILE A 14 2.64 2.36 6.44
C ILE A 14 1.16 1.97 6.48
N ARG A 15 0.71 1.25 7.52
CA ARG A 15 -0.70 0.91 7.74
C ARG A 15 -1.55 2.17 7.84
N HIS A 16 -1.14 3.16 8.61
CA HIS A 16 -1.88 4.40 8.77
C HIS A 16 -1.99 5.18 7.45
N LYS A 17 -0.90 5.30 6.69
CA LYS A 17 -0.92 5.90 5.34
C LYS A 17 -1.84 5.14 4.39
N ASN A 18 -1.84 3.81 4.46
CA ASN A 18 -2.72 2.98 3.63
C ASN A 18 -4.20 3.19 4.01
N GLU A 19 -4.53 3.23 5.30
CA GLU A 19 -5.90 3.48 5.75
C GLU A 19 -6.37 4.89 5.41
N GLN A 20 -5.52 5.92 5.52
CA GLN A 20 -5.85 7.27 5.04
C GLN A 20 -6.14 7.28 3.55
N ALA A 21 -5.32 6.59 2.74
CA ALA A 21 -5.54 6.49 1.31
C ALA A 21 -6.84 5.75 0.94
N LYS A 22 -7.13 4.64 1.62
CA LYS A 22 -8.39 3.90 1.44
C LYS A 22 -9.59 4.73 1.84
N ARG A 23 -9.51 5.44 2.98
CA ARG A 23 -10.57 6.32 3.46
C ARG A 23 -10.85 7.44 2.46
N TRP A 24 -9.80 8.14 2.02
CA TRP A 24 -9.93 9.18 0.99
C TRP A 24 -10.55 8.62 -0.29
N LEU A 25 -10.12 7.43 -0.75
CA LEU A 25 -10.69 6.81 -1.95
C LEU A 25 -12.19 6.51 -1.78
N ARG A 26 -12.60 6.00 -0.61
CA ARG A 26 -14.01 5.76 -0.29
C ARG A 26 -14.82 7.06 -0.23
N GLU A 27 -14.30 8.10 0.41
CA GLU A 27 -14.95 9.41 0.51
C GLU A 27 -15.13 10.04 -0.88
N GLN A 28 -14.12 9.97 -1.74
CA GLN A 28 -14.22 10.47 -3.12
C GLN A 28 -15.20 9.67 -3.97
N LEU A 29 -15.24 8.35 -3.80
CA LEU A 29 -16.23 7.49 -4.47
C LEU A 29 -17.65 7.77 -3.97
N ALA A 30 -17.83 8.00 -2.67
CA ALA A 30 -19.12 8.34 -2.07
C ALA A 30 -19.64 9.71 -2.52
N LEU A 31 -18.77 10.73 -2.61
CA LEU A 31 -19.13 12.06 -3.10
C LEU A 31 -19.60 12.04 -4.56
N VAL A 32 -18.94 11.24 -5.42
CA VAL A 32 -19.35 11.10 -6.82
C VAL A 32 -20.63 10.27 -6.95
N ALA A 33 -20.82 9.25 -6.11
CA ALA A 33 -22.06 8.47 -6.07
C ALA A 33 -23.28 9.29 -5.61
N TYR A 34 -23.06 10.32 -4.77
CA TYR A 34 -24.15 11.17 -4.26
C TYR A 34 -24.54 12.31 -5.22
N SER A 35 -23.60 12.80 -6.04
CA SER A 35 -23.87 13.92 -6.96
C SER A 35 -24.68 13.56 -8.20
N ASP A 36 -24.88 12.27 -8.49
CA ASP A 36 -25.51 11.81 -9.72
C ASP A 36 -26.68 10.85 -9.39
N GLN A 37 -27.85 11.43 -9.08
CA GLN A 37 -29.03 10.71 -8.58
C GLN A 37 -29.65 9.69 -9.56
N ASN A 38 -29.07 9.52 -10.76
CA ASN A 38 -29.60 8.62 -11.80
C ASN A 38 -28.71 7.40 -12.14
N LEU A 39 -27.59 7.17 -11.45
CA LEU A 39 -26.62 6.14 -11.85
C LEU A 39 -26.56 4.95 -10.89
N THR A 40 -27.68 4.22 -10.79
CA THR A 40 -27.70 2.86 -10.26
C THR A 40 -27.12 1.90 -11.30
N SER A 41 -25.83 1.56 -11.19
CA SER A 41 -25.23 0.23 -11.48
C SER A 41 -23.71 0.35 -11.69
N GLY A 42 -22.93 0.16 -10.62
CA GLY A 42 -21.46 0.03 -10.68
C GLY A 42 -20.70 1.36 -10.74
N MET A 43 -19.71 1.53 -9.86
CA MET A 43 -18.88 2.74 -9.70
C MET A 43 -18.53 3.46 -11.02
N GLN A 44 -19.17 4.59 -11.33
CA GLN A 44 -18.91 5.36 -12.54
C GLN A 44 -17.83 6.45 -12.38
N ILE A 45 -16.71 6.15 -11.72
CA ILE A 45 -15.51 6.99 -11.87
C ILE A 45 -14.65 6.42 -12.98
N SER A 46 -14.51 7.17 -14.08
CA SER A 46 -13.59 6.79 -15.14
C SER A 46 -12.14 6.75 -14.61
N PRO A 47 -11.28 5.83 -15.09
CA PRO A 47 -9.88 5.75 -14.67
C PRO A 47 -9.11 7.07 -14.82
N ALA A 48 -9.48 7.92 -15.79
CA ALA A 48 -8.90 9.23 -16.00
C ALA A 48 -9.25 10.21 -14.88
N THR A 49 -10.52 10.26 -14.47
CA THR A 49 -10.98 11.10 -13.34
C THR A 49 -10.32 10.67 -12.03
N LEU A 50 -10.21 9.37 -11.80
CA LEU A 50 -9.52 8.82 -10.63
C LEU A 50 -8.03 9.22 -10.63
N LYS A 51 -7.33 9.03 -11.75
CA LYS A 51 -5.91 9.43 -11.89
C LYS A 51 -5.71 10.93 -11.63
N ARG A 52 -6.59 11.79 -12.17
CA ARG A 52 -6.52 13.25 -11.96
C ARG A 52 -6.69 13.61 -10.48
N LYS A 53 -7.72 13.07 -9.82
CA LYS A 53 -7.95 13.29 -8.38
C LYS A 53 -6.77 12.79 -7.54
N LEU A 54 -6.24 11.61 -7.82
CA LEU A 54 -5.06 11.08 -7.13
C LEU A 54 -3.84 12.01 -7.28
N LYS A 55 -3.61 12.54 -8.48
CA LYS A 55 -2.51 13.48 -8.75
C LYS A 55 -2.67 14.79 -7.97
N GLN A 56 -3.89 15.33 -7.88
CA GLN A 56 -4.19 16.53 -7.09
C GLN A 56 -3.86 16.34 -5.59
N HIS A 57 -3.98 15.11 -5.09
CA HIS A 57 -3.62 14.75 -3.71
C HIS A 57 -2.18 14.22 -3.56
N GLY A 58 -1.30 14.46 -4.53
CA GLY A 58 0.12 14.06 -4.45
C GLY A 58 0.37 12.55 -4.42
N THR A 59 -0.58 11.76 -4.95
CA THR A 59 -0.51 10.30 -4.98
C THR A 59 -0.84 9.74 -6.36
N SER A 60 -0.77 8.42 -6.49
CA SER A 60 -1.14 7.70 -7.71
C SER A 60 -1.65 6.30 -7.35
N PHE A 61 -2.39 5.69 -8.26
CA PHE A 61 -2.92 4.34 -8.03
C PHE A 61 -1.79 3.33 -7.81
N GLN A 62 -0.66 3.49 -8.52
CA GLN A 62 0.54 2.69 -8.30
C GLN A 62 1.11 2.90 -6.89
N LYS A 63 1.18 4.15 -6.42
CA LYS A 63 1.68 4.49 -5.09
C LYS A 63 0.81 3.85 -3.99
N LEU A 64 -0.50 3.83 -4.19
CA LEU A 64 -1.45 3.18 -3.26
C LEU A 64 -1.31 1.65 -3.26
N GLN A 65 -1.19 1.03 -4.43
CA GLN A 65 -0.91 -0.40 -4.54
C GLN A 65 0.40 -0.74 -3.86
N ASP A 66 1.46 0.02 -4.12
CA ASP A 66 2.78 -0.25 -3.54
C ASP A 66 2.79 -0.11 -2.02
N LEU A 67 2.03 0.84 -1.45
CA LEU A 67 1.81 0.95 0.00
C LEU A 67 1.15 -0.30 0.57
N SER A 68 0.11 -0.79 -0.10
CA SER A 68 -0.60 -2.00 0.34
C SER A 68 0.32 -3.22 0.28
N LYS A 69 1.10 -3.38 -0.79
CA LYS A 69 2.07 -4.46 -0.92
C LYS A 69 3.19 -4.37 0.11
N ALA A 70 3.68 -3.18 0.39
CA ALA A 70 4.70 -2.95 1.42
C ALA A 70 4.20 -3.28 2.82
N GLN A 71 2.94 -2.97 3.13
CA GLN A 71 2.31 -3.34 4.41
C GLN A 71 2.26 -4.86 4.60
N THR A 72 1.79 -5.60 3.58
CA THR A 72 1.73 -7.07 3.60
C THR A 72 3.12 -7.68 3.73
N ALA A 73 4.07 -7.23 2.91
CA ALA A 73 5.43 -7.71 2.93
C ALA A 73 6.11 -7.51 4.29
N LEU A 74 5.90 -6.36 4.92
CA LEU A 74 6.48 -6.07 6.24
C LEU A 74 5.90 -7.00 7.30
N PHE A 75 4.59 -7.26 7.27
CA PHE A 75 3.94 -8.23 8.15
C PHE A 75 4.49 -9.66 7.92
N ASP A 76 4.61 -10.07 6.67
CA ASP A 76 5.08 -11.40 6.32
C ASP A 76 6.56 -11.63 6.69
N LEU A 77 7.42 -10.62 6.51
CA LEU A 77 8.82 -10.69 6.91
C LEU A 77 9.00 -10.67 8.43
N LYS A 78 8.28 -9.78 9.14
CA LYS A 78 8.51 -9.56 10.59
C LYS A 78 7.70 -10.45 11.50
N VAL A 79 6.44 -10.72 11.14
CA VAL A 79 5.51 -11.46 12.00
C VAL A 79 5.49 -12.94 11.62
N LYS A 80 5.45 -13.23 10.31
CA LYS A 80 5.46 -14.63 9.82
C LYS A 80 6.84 -15.20 9.54
N ASN A 81 7.89 -14.38 9.62
CA ASN A 81 9.28 -14.76 9.35
C ASN A 81 9.50 -15.42 7.97
N LEU A 82 8.69 -15.06 6.97
CA LEU A 82 8.77 -15.63 5.62
C LEU A 82 10.10 -15.29 4.93
N THR A 83 10.49 -16.08 3.93
CA THR A 83 11.60 -15.72 3.04
C THR A 83 11.24 -14.55 2.14
N ASN A 84 12.23 -13.93 1.50
CA ASN A 84 11.99 -12.84 0.57
C ASN A 84 11.14 -13.30 -0.62
N GLU A 85 11.33 -14.54 -1.07
CA GLU A 85 10.61 -15.18 -2.16
C GLU A 85 9.13 -15.39 -1.78
N GLN A 86 8.89 -15.96 -0.58
CA GLN A 86 7.54 -16.19 -0.05
C GLN A 86 6.78 -14.86 0.17
N ALA A 87 7.45 -13.86 0.76
CA ALA A 87 6.87 -12.54 0.99
C ALA A 87 6.59 -11.77 -0.32
N ALA A 88 7.43 -11.96 -1.35
CA ALA A 88 7.19 -11.37 -2.66
C ALA A 88 5.94 -11.98 -3.34
N GLN A 89 5.76 -13.30 -3.21
CA GLN A 89 4.59 -14.01 -3.73
C GLN A 89 3.30 -13.59 -3.01
N SER A 90 3.29 -13.59 -1.68
CA SER A 90 2.11 -13.20 -0.88
C SER A 90 1.70 -11.74 -1.12
N SER A 91 2.67 -10.86 -1.36
CA SER A 91 2.45 -9.44 -1.61
C SER A 91 2.21 -9.11 -3.09
N GLN A 92 2.00 -10.12 -3.94
CA GLN A 92 1.64 -9.97 -5.36
C GLN A 92 2.66 -9.12 -6.15
N PHE A 93 3.95 -9.27 -5.85
CA PHE A 93 5.00 -8.68 -6.69
C PHE A 93 5.28 -9.56 -7.90
N LYS A 94 5.50 -8.92 -9.06
CA LYS A 94 5.80 -9.64 -10.31
C LYS A 94 7.09 -10.45 -10.22
N ASN A 95 8.10 -9.93 -9.50
CA ASN A 95 9.37 -10.60 -9.31
C ASN A 95 10.10 -10.04 -8.07
N LEU A 96 11.11 -10.79 -7.63
CA LEU A 96 11.90 -10.49 -6.45
C LEU A 96 12.69 -9.15 -6.54
N PRO A 97 13.27 -8.76 -7.69
CA PRO A 97 13.90 -7.44 -7.82
C PRO A 97 12.93 -6.28 -7.58
N ASN A 98 11.72 -6.35 -8.15
CA ASN A 98 10.69 -5.32 -7.95
C ASN A 98 10.23 -5.25 -6.49
N PHE A 99 10.07 -6.40 -5.84
CA PHE A 99 9.83 -6.50 -4.40
C PHE A 99 10.92 -5.75 -3.61
N ARG A 100 12.20 -6.12 -3.78
CA ARG A 100 13.32 -5.51 -3.06
C ARG A 100 13.36 -3.99 -3.23
N ARG A 101 13.20 -3.50 -4.47
CA ARG A 101 13.19 -2.06 -4.78
C ARG A 101 12.00 -1.35 -4.14
N THR A 102 10.81 -1.93 -4.21
CA THR A 102 9.60 -1.33 -3.66
C THR A 102 9.65 -1.25 -2.15
N ILE A 103 10.11 -2.33 -1.49
CA ILE A 103 10.30 -2.35 -0.04
C ILE A 103 11.30 -1.28 0.36
N LYS A 104 12.52 -1.27 -0.20
CA LYS A 104 13.54 -0.25 0.11
C LYS A 104 13.01 1.17 -0.07
N ARG A 105 12.27 1.45 -1.14
CA ARG A 105 11.68 2.77 -1.40
C ARG A 105 10.69 3.22 -0.30
N TRP A 106 9.92 2.28 0.25
CA TRP A 106 8.85 2.59 1.20
C TRP A 106 9.25 2.48 2.66
N THR A 107 10.18 1.59 2.96
CA THR A 107 10.65 1.32 4.32
C THR A 107 11.97 1.99 4.65
N GLY A 108 12.71 2.43 3.63
CA GLY A 108 14.11 2.87 3.76
C GLY A 108 15.10 1.71 3.91
N MET A 109 14.62 0.46 4.00
CA MET A 109 15.44 -0.72 4.29
C MET A 109 15.17 -1.83 3.27
N THR A 110 16.20 -2.59 2.94
CA THR A 110 16.07 -3.80 2.15
C THR A 110 15.29 -4.88 2.93
N PRO A 111 14.66 -5.83 2.21
CA PRO A 111 14.00 -6.96 2.86
C PRO A 111 14.90 -7.74 3.84
N SER A 112 16.19 -7.90 3.49
CA SER A 112 17.16 -8.57 4.35
C SER A 112 17.41 -7.80 5.65
N GLU A 113 17.60 -6.48 5.57
CA GLU A 113 17.77 -5.61 6.77
C GLU A 113 16.52 -5.61 7.66
N LEU A 114 15.33 -5.68 7.04
CA LEU A 114 14.08 -5.83 7.78
C LEU A 114 14.00 -7.19 8.48
N LYS A 115 14.60 -8.24 7.94
CA LYS A 115 14.56 -9.59 8.54
C LYS A 115 15.61 -9.78 9.64
N SER A 116 16.79 -9.17 9.50
CA SER A 116 17.92 -9.33 10.44
C SER A 116 17.86 -8.41 11.66
N GLY A 117 17.11 -7.30 11.60
CA GLY A 117 16.81 -6.46 12.77
C GLY A 117 15.50 -6.83 13.44
#